data_AF-A0A5K0ZV83-F1
#
_entry.id   AF-A0A5K0ZV83-F1
#
_cell.length_a   1.000
_cell.length_b   1.000
_cell.length_c   1.000
_cell.angle_alpha   90.00
_cell.angle_beta   90.00
_cell.angle_gamma   90.00
#
_symmetry.space_group_name_H-M   'P 1'
#
loop_
_entity.id
_entity.type
_entity.pdbx_description
1 polymer ?
#
loop_
_entity_poly.entity_id
_entity_poly.type
_entity_poly.pdbx_seq_one_letter_code
_entity_poly.pdbx_strand_id
1 'polypeptide(L)'
;HAMAPHSHSSCNIGAVEHYCLAMAEITEKKEEQLPLREMPGITKISYFGALIDRLHYFWFDGPDKYFADRARKYNSTVFRTNMPPTPPGFPGDPRVVILLDSKSFRTLFDNSLVDTSNVLGGHYMVSTDFTGGFRVLSYLDTAEDQHTRLKSYVQHLFMLNARRWLPEIRRAVEETWDKLQGQLPEAKANDAFGSCVFNFLSRTLLGRDPLEPGPASVGEEGASLCLKWLAPQLAPGVNLGLPHPLEELVFHTFPWPYWTVK
;
A
#
# COMPACT_ATOMS: atom_id res chain seq x y z
N HIS A 1 43.27 -23.71 -37.79
CA HIS A 1 42.42 -24.66 -37.05
C HIS A 1 41.09 -23.98 -36.76
N ALA A 2 40.00 -24.71 -37.02
CA ALA A 2 38.66 -24.20 -37.26
C ALA A 2 37.97 -23.58 -36.04
N MET A 3 37.16 -22.55 -36.29
CA MET A 3 36.09 -22.04 -35.42
C MET A 3 35.05 -23.14 -35.15
N ALA A 4 34.56 -23.22 -33.91
CA ALA A 4 33.39 -23.99 -33.53
C ALA A 4 32.25 -23.03 -33.11
N PRO A 5 30.97 -23.37 -33.37
CA PRO A 5 29.90 -22.39 -33.51
C PRO A 5 29.06 -22.17 -32.25
N HIS A 6 28.44 -20.99 -32.19
CA HIS A 6 27.43 -20.58 -31.22
C HIS A 6 26.24 -21.56 -31.19
N SER A 7 25.89 -22.07 -30.00
CA SER A 7 24.63 -22.76 -29.76
C SER A 7 23.51 -21.73 -29.62
N HIS A 8 22.64 -21.66 -30.64
CA HIS A 8 21.35 -21.01 -30.51
C HIS A 8 20.53 -21.77 -29.46
N SER A 9 20.16 -21.07 -28.38
CA SER A 9 19.12 -21.52 -27.45
C SER A 9 17.81 -21.59 -28.22
N SER A 10 17.42 -22.80 -28.63
CA SER A 10 16.12 -23.08 -29.20
C SER A 10 15.06 -22.79 -28.14
N CYS A 11 14.29 -21.71 -28.35
CA CYS A 11 13.06 -21.44 -27.61
C CYS A 11 12.19 -22.70 -27.70
N ASN A 12 11.90 -23.31 -26.55
CA ASN A 12 11.24 -24.60 -26.47
C ASN A 12 9.74 -24.39 -26.76
N ILE A 13 9.38 -24.33 -28.05
CA ILE A 13 8.03 -24.05 -28.56
C ILE A 13 6.99 -24.97 -27.91
N GLY A 14 7.35 -26.23 -27.62
CA GLY A 14 6.46 -27.19 -26.95
C GLY A 14 6.10 -26.83 -25.50
N ALA A 15 6.96 -26.10 -24.77
CA ALA A 15 6.64 -25.63 -23.43
C ALA A 15 5.64 -24.46 -23.45
N VAL A 16 5.71 -23.62 -24.47
CA VAL A 16 4.78 -22.49 -24.68
C VAL A 16 3.42 -23.01 -25.13
N GLU A 17 3.38 -23.99 -26.05
CA GLU A 17 2.13 -24.64 -26.48
C GLU A 17 1.43 -25.38 -25.33
N HIS A 18 2.17 -26.09 -24.49
CA HIS A 18 1.60 -26.76 -23.32
C HIS A 18 1.04 -25.77 -22.29
N TYR A 19 1.69 -24.61 -22.12
CA TYR A 19 1.16 -23.51 -21.31
C TYR A 19 -0.09 -22.88 -21.94
N CYS A 20 -0.09 -22.62 -23.25
CA CYS A 20 -1.26 -22.07 -23.94
C CYS A 20 -2.45 -23.03 -23.93
N LEU A 21 -2.22 -24.34 -24.06
CA LEU A 21 -3.26 -25.38 -23.96
C LEU A 21 -3.78 -25.53 -22.53
N ALA A 22 -2.91 -25.49 -21.52
CA ALA A 22 -3.34 -25.49 -20.12
C ALA A 22 -4.15 -24.23 -19.78
N MET A 23 -3.77 -23.06 -20.33
CA MET A 23 -4.55 -21.82 -20.18
C MET A 23 -5.89 -21.89 -20.94
N ALA A 24 -5.93 -22.53 -22.11
CA ALA A 24 -7.16 -22.76 -22.87
C ALA A 24 -8.11 -23.74 -22.16
N GLU A 25 -7.59 -24.84 -21.59
CA GLU A 25 -8.37 -25.78 -20.75
C GLU A 25 -8.89 -25.12 -19.46
N ILE A 26 -8.15 -24.17 -18.87
CA ILE A 26 -8.66 -23.36 -17.75
C ILE A 26 -9.80 -22.43 -18.21
N THR A 27 -9.77 -21.98 -19.46
CA THR A 27 -10.79 -21.08 -20.03
C THR A 27 -12.07 -21.83 -20.43
N GLU A 28 -11.99 -23.12 -20.70
CA GLU A 28 -13.13 -23.97 -21.10
C GLU A 28 -13.87 -24.63 -19.93
N LYS A 29 -13.59 -24.23 -18.69
CA LYS A 29 -14.40 -24.66 -17.54
C LYS A 29 -15.71 -23.88 -17.54
N LYS A 30 -16.75 -24.47 -18.13
CA LYS A 30 -18.16 -24.05 -18.07
C LYS A 30 -18.44 -23.38 -16.72
N GLU A 31 -18.64 -22.07 -16.71
CA GLU A 31 -18.93 -21.32 -15.49
C GLU A 31 -20.18 -21.92 -14.85
N GLU A 32 -19.96 -22.68 -13.78
CA GLU A 32 -21.03 -23.21 -12.96
C GLU A 32 -21.75 -22.01 -12.36
N GLN A 33 -22.95 -21.71 -12.87
CA GLN A 33 -23.71 -20.54 -12.44
C GLN A 33 -24.03 -20.66 -10.95
N LEU A 34 -23.31 -19.89 -10.15
CA LEU A 34 -23.53 -19.83 -8.71
C LEU A 34 -24.90 -19.20 -8.42
N PRO A 35 -25.63 -19.67 -7.40
CA PRO A 35 -26.91 -19.08 -7.05
C PRO A 35 -26.72 -17.62 -6.63
N LEU A 36 -27.54 -16.73 -7.21
CA LEU A 36 -27.58 -15.33 -6.79
C LEU A 36 -28.08 -15.23 -5.36
N ARG A 37 -27.34 -14.51 -4.52
CA ARG A 37 -27.71 -14.23 -3.13
C ARG A 37 -27.71 -12.73 -2.89
N GLU A 38 -28.66 -12.25 -2.08
CA GLU A 38 -28.59 -10.89 -1.60
C GLU A 38 -27.37 -10.73 -0.70
N MET A 39 -26.58 -9.67 -0.94
CA MET A 39 -25.39 -9.42 -0.14
C MET A 39 -25.78 -8.94 1.27
N PRO A 40 -25.36 -9.65 2.32
CA PRO A 40 -25.72 -9.32 3.70
C PRO A 40 -24.99 -8.07 4.19
N GLY A 41 -25.48 -7.49 5.27
CA GLY A 41 -24.84 -6.37 5.96
C GLY A 41 -25.57 -5.04 5.84
N ILE A 42 -24.86 -3.95 6.10
CA ILE A 42 -25.44 -2.61 6.23
C ILE A 42 -25.83 -2.05 4.86
N THR A 43 -27.08 -1.59 4.71
CA THR A 43 -27.59 -1.01 3.45
C THR A 43 -27.84 0.49 3.53
N LYS A 44 -28.07 1.05 4.72
CA LYS A 44 -28.38 2.48 4.94
C LYS A 44 -27.26 3.17 5.72
N ILE A 45 -27.03 4.45 5.41
CA ILE A 45 -26.07 5.28 6.16
C ILE A 45 -26.63 5.51 7.57
N SER A 46 -25.79 5.26 8.58
CA SER A 46 -26.05 5.60 9.98
C SER A 46 -24.76 6.13 10.57
N TYR A 47 -24.72 7.42 10.91
CA TYR A 47 -23.53 8.04 11.53
C TYR A 47 -23.16 7.36 12.84
N PHE A 48 -24.16 7.03 13.66
CA PHE A 48 -23.95 6.31 14.90
C PHE A 48 -23.47 4.87 14.66
N GLY A 49 -24.01 4.19 13.64
CA GLY A 49 -23.55 2.86 13.26
C GLY A 49 -22.09 2.85 12.78
N ALA A 50 -21.71 3.83 11.96
CA ALA A 50 -20.33 3.98 11.49
C ALA A 50 -19.36 4.25 12.65
N LEU A 51 -19.75 5.08 13.61
CA LEU A 51 -18.96 5.32 14.83
C LEU A 51 -18.77 4.02 15.63
N ILE A 52 -19.83 3.24 15.86
CA ILE A 52 -19.73 1.95 16.54
C ILE A 52 -18.80 1.01 15.78
N ASP A 53 -18.96 0.89 14.47
CA ASP A 53 -18.09 0.05 13.65
C ASP A 53 -16.62 0.47 13.75
N ARG A 54 -16.32 1.79 13.75
CA ARG A 54 -14.97 2.32 13.96
C ARG A 54 -14.41 1.91 15.33
N LEU A 55 -15.21 2.01 16.38
CA LEU A 55 -14.77 1.63 17.73
C LEU A 55 -14.49 0.14 17.86
N HIS A 56 -15.33 -0.71 17.23
CA HIS A 56 -15.07 -2.14 17.17
C HIS A 56 -13.79 -2.46 16.38
N TYR A 57 -13.60 -1.77 15.25
CA TYR A 57 -12.44 -1.96 14.38
C TYR A 57 -11.11 -1.60 15.08
N PHE A 58 -11.04 -0.45 15.76
CA PHE A 58 -9.79 0.01 16.37
C PHE A 58 -9.58 -0.41 17.83
N TRP A 59 -10.64 -0.61 18.62
CA TRP A 59 -10.50 -0.67 20.08
C TRP A 59 -11.09 -1.93 20.73
N PHE A 60 -12.29 -2.35 20.36
CA PHE A 60 -12.95 -3.46 21.06
C PHE A 60 -12.55 -4.84 20.52
N ASP A 61 -12.56 -4.99 19.19
CA ASP A 61 -12.31 -6.29 18.56
C ASP A 61 -10.94 -6.34 17.89
N GLY A 62 -10.54 -5.25 17.24
CA GLY A 62 -9.43 -5.22 16.30
C GLY A 62 -9.85 -5.70 14.90
N PRO A 63 -9.06 -5.42 13.85
CA PRO A 63 -9.44 -5.68 12.46
C PRO A 63 -9.74 -7.16 12.18
N ASP A 64 -8.90 -8.07 12.68
CA ASP A 64 -9.04 -9.50 12.41
C ASP A 64 -10.35 -10.07 12.94
N LYS A 65 -10.68 -9.79 14.22
CA LYS A 65 -11.94 -10.23 14.82
C LYS A 65 -13.14 -9.49 14.22
N TYR A 66 -13.00 -8.20 13.94
CA TYR A 66 -14.03 -7.39 13.31
C TYR A 66 -14.54 -8.02 12.01
N PHE A 67 -13.63 -8.49 11.15
CA PHE A 67 -13.97 -9.16 9.90
C PHE A 67 -14.41 -10.61 10.12
N ALA A 68 -13.70 -11.39 10.94
CA ALA A 68 -14.01 -12.80 11.19
C ALA A 68 -15.41 -13.00 11.80
N ASP A 69 -15.80 -12.16 12.75
CA ASP A 69 -17.09 -12.26 13.42
C ASP A 69 -18.25 -11.88 12.48
N ARG A 70 -18.06 -10.89 11.61
CA ARG A 70 -19.05 -10.53 10.57
C ARG A 70 -19.17 -11.62 9.51
N ALA A 71 -18.06 -12.21 9.08
CA ALA A 71 -18.08 -13.33 8.15
C ALA A 71 -18.85 -14.52 8.72
N ARG A 72 -18.63 -14.84 10.01
CA ARG A 72 -19.36 -15.89 10.73
C ARG A 72 -20.84 -15.55 10.91
N LYS A 73 -21.16 -14.31 11.31
CA LYS A 73 -22.54 -13.83 11.50
C LYS A 73 -23.37 -13.93 10.22
N TYR A 74 -22.79 -13.57 9.09
CA TYR A 74 -23.49 -13.58 7.80
C TYR A 74 -23.34 -14.89 7.02
N ASN A 75 -22.52 -15.82 7.53
CA ASN A 75 -22.12 -17.04 6.82
C ASN A 75 -21.68 -16.74 5.38
N SER A 76 -20.88 -15.68 5.21
CA SER A 76 -20.45 -15.14 3.92
C SER A 76 -19.09 -14.46 4.02
N THR A 77 -18.23 -14.66 3.02
CA THR A 77 -16.96 -13.93 2.85
C THR A 77 -17.13 -12.59 2.15
N VAL A 78 -18.35 -12.31 1.67
CA VAL A 78 -18.72 -11.06 1.00
C VAL A 78 -19.89 -10.41 1.74
N PHE A 79 -19.69 -9.21 2.27
CA PHE A 79 -20.70 -8.49 3.05
C PHE A 79 -20.48 -6.98 3.08
N ARG A 80 -21.53 -6.21 3.41
CA ARG A 80 -21.48 -4.76 3.60
C ARG A 80 -21.19 -4.36 5.04
N THR A 81 -20.28 -3.42 5.23
CA THR A 81 -19.96 -2.86 6.56
C THR A 81 -19.44 -1.41 6.41
N ASN A 82 -19.31 -0.68 7.52
CA ASN A 82 -18.62 0.61 7.51
C ASN A 82 -17.11 0.42 7.77
N MET A 83 -16.26 1.18 7.10
CA MET A 83 -14.81 1.20 7.36
C MET A 83 -14.34 2.58 7.86
N PRO A 84 -13.35 2.64 8.76
CA PRO A 84 -12.66 3.88 9.09
C PRO A 84 -11.89 4.45 7.89
N PRO A 85 -11.73 5.78 7.80
CA PRO A 85 -12.23 6.79 8.73
C PRO A 85 -13.73 7.05 8.59
N THR A 86 -14.43 7.35 9.69
CA THR A 86 -15.90 7.56 9.67
C THR A 86 -16.26 9.00 10.07
N PRO A 87 -17.50 9.47 9.77
CA PRO A 87 -18.02 10.75 10.26
C PRO A 87 -17.87 10.92 11.79
N PRO A 88 -17.91 12.15 12.34
CA PRO A 88 -18.50 13.36 11.73
C PRO A 88 -17.57 14.22 10.87
N GLY A 89 -16.25 14.13 11.02
CA GLY A 89 -15.31 15.08 10.38
C GLY A 89 -14.70 14.62 9.07
N PHE A 90 -14.79 13.34 8.72
CA PHE A 90 -14.35 12.83 7.42
C PHE A 90 -15.46 12.89 6.39
N PRO A 91 -15.23 13.49 5.21
CA PRO A 91 -16.18 13.47 4.11
C PRO A 91 -16.26 12.08 3.49
N GLY A 92 -17.41 11.74 2.92
CA GLY A 92 -17.60 10.51 2.15
C GLY A 92 -18.58 9.51 2.77
N ASP A 93 -18.79 8.41 2.05
CA ASP A 93 -19.63 7.30 2.45
C ASP A 93 -18.75 6.19 3.04
N PRO A 94 -18.86 5.87 4.34
CA PRO A 94 -18.02 4.85 4.97
C PRO A 94 -18.43 3.42 4.59
N ARG A 95 -19.55 3.24 3.88
CA ARG A 95 -20.07 1.91 3.52
C ARG A 95 -19.21 1.30 2.42
N VAL A 96 -18.72 0.09 2.66
CA VAL A 96 -17.94 -0.69 1.69
C VAL A 96 -18.49 -2.11 1.57
N VAL A 97 -18.08 -2.76 0.48
CA VAL A 97 -18.24 -4.20 0.30
C VAL A 97 -16.91 -4.87 0.63
N ILE A 98 -16.93 -5.75 1.62
CA ILE A 98 -15.75 -6.52 2.04
C ILE A 98 -15.67 -7.80 1.20
N LEU A 99 -14.46 -8.14 0.75
CA LEU A 99 -14.15 -9.34 -0.04
C LEU A 99 -13.05 -10.13 0.68
N LEU A 100 -13.41 -11.19 1.41
CA LEU A 100 -12.48 -11.96 2.26
C LEU A 100 -11.99 -13.29 1.65
N ASP A 101 -12.40 -13.62 0.43
CA ASP A 101 -11.96 -14.82 -0.27
C ASP A 101 -11.20 -14.50 -1.56
N SER A 102 -10.31 -15.40 -1.97
CA SER A 102 -9.43 -15.17 -3.12
C SER A 102 -10.16 -15.10 -4.47
N LYS A 103 -11.38 -15.65 -4.58
CA LYS A 103 -12.16 -15.58 -5.82
C LYS A 103 -12.79 -14.20 -5.97
N SER A 104 -13.42 -13.69 -4.91
CA SER A 104 -14.03 -12.36 -4.92
C SER A 104 -12.98 -11.24 -4.92
N PHE A 105 -11.88 -11.38 -4.18
CA PHE A 105 -10.82 -10.37 -4.09
C PHE A 105 -10.16 -10.05 -5.45
N ARG A 106 -10.09 -11.02 -6.37
CA ARG A 106 -9.51 -10.81 -7.72
C ARG A 106 -10.22 -9.72 -8.52
N THR A 107 -11.50 -9.47 -8.24
CA THR A 107 -12.27 -8.40 -8.88
C THR A 107 -11.63 -7.02 -8.69
N LEU A 108 -10.90 -6.80 -7.60
CA LEU A 108 -10.21 -5.52 -7.33
C LEU A 108 -9.04 -5.23 -8.28
N PHE A 109 -8.59 -6.22 -9.07
CA PHE A 109 -7.51 -6.04 -10.04
C PHE A 109 -8.01 -5.84 -11.48
N ASP A 110 -9.33 -5.94 -11.70
CA ASP A 110 -9.92 -5.71 -13.01
C ASP A 110 -10.35 -4.25 -13.15
N ASN A 111 -9.49 -3.46 -13.81
CA ASN A 111 -9.74 -2.03 -14.04
C ASN A 111 -10.98 -1.75 -14.92
N SER A 112 -11.60 -2.76 -15.54
CA SER A 112 -12.88 -2.59 -16.22
C SER A 112 -14.08 -2.60 -15.25
N LEU A 113 -13.88 -3.12 -14.04
CA LEU A 113 -14.91 -3.27 -13.00
C LEU A 113 -14.74 -2.29 -11.83
N VAL A 114 -13.52 -1.79 -11.60
CA VAL A 114 -13.22 -0.88 -10.48
C VAL A 114 -12.65 0.45 -10.95
N ASP A 115 -13.14 1.53 -10.33
CA ASP A 115 -12.53 2.86 -10.42
C ASP A 115 -11.51 3.02 -9.29
N THR A 116 -10.26 3.29 -9.66
CA THR A 116 -9.13 3.45 -8.73
C THR A 116 -8.77 4.92 -8.48
N SER A 117 -9.62 5.85 -8.91
CA SER A 117 -9.45 7.28 -8.69
C SER A 117 -9.56 7.62 -7.20
N ASN A 118 -8.50 8.20 -6.63
CA ASN A 118 -8.50 8.77 -5.27
C ASN A 118 -8.73 7.77 -4.11
N VAL A 119 -8.59 6.46 -4.35
CA VAL A 119 -8.92 5.42 -3.35
C VAL A 119 -7.73 4.83 -2.58
N LEU A 120 -6.51 5.39 -2.72
CA LEU A 120 -5.33 4.88 -2.01
C LEU A 120 -5.53 4.86 -0.47
N GLY A 121 -6.21 5.89 0.06
CA GLY A 121 -6.56 5.99 1.48
C GLY A 121 -7.89 5.31 1.85
N GLY A 122 -8.45 4.49 0.96
CA GLY A 122 -9.82 3.95 1.08
C GLY A 122 -10.86 4.91 0.49
N HIS A 123 -12.01 5.06 1.15
CA HIS A 123 -13.08 5.97 0.73
C HIS A 123 -12.81 7.45 1.08
N TYR A 124 -11.62 7.75 1.57
CA TYR A 124 -11.15 9.10 1.89
C TYR A 124 -9.82 9.37 1.18
N MET A 125 -9.71 10.54 0.55
CA MET A 125 -8.49 11.03 -0.07
C MET A 125 -7.83 12.09 0.81
N VAL A 126 -6.54 11.92 1.07
CA VAL A 126 -5.72 12.90 1.78
C VAL A 126 -5.63 14.20 0.97
N SER A 127 -5.61 15.35 1.66
CA SER A 127 -5.45 16.66 1.01
C SER A 127 -4.21 16.70 0.12
N THR A 128 -4.36 17.25 -1.08
CA THR A 128 -3.26 17.48 -2.02
C THR A 128 -2.22 18.48 -1.50
N ASP A 129 -2.50 19.21 -0.43
CA ASP A 129 -1.52 20.09 0.21
C ASP A 129 -0.28 19.33 0.70
N PHE A 130 -0.46 18.08 1.13
CA PHE A 130 0.66 17.19 1.50
C PHE A 130 1.56 16.83 0.31
N THR A 131 1.05 16.97 -0.91
CA THR A 131 1.73 16.61 -2.17
C THR A 131 1.89 17.82 -3.09
N GLY A 132 1.94 19.04 -2.53
CA GLY A 132 2.23 20.27 -3.28
C GLY A 132 1.13 20.71 -4.24
N GLY A 133 -0.13 20.31 -3.98
CA GLY A 133 -1.29 20.62 -4.82
C GLY A 133 -1.56 19.60 -5.93
N PHE A 134 -0.83 18.48 -5.97
CA PHE A 134 -0.94 17.47 -7.03
C PHE A 134 -1.60 16.18 -6.54
N ARG A 135 -2.48 15.61 -7.37
CA ARG A 135 -2.86 14.18 -7.27
C ARG A 135 -1.68 13.34 -7.77
N VAL A 136 -0.97 12.71 -6.85
CA VAL A 136 0.17 11.85 -7.18
C VAL A 136 -0.27 10.56 -7.88
N LEU A 137 0.66 9.88 -8.56
CA LEU A 137 0.40 8.66 -9.34
C LEU A 137 -0.50 7.65 -8.63
N SER A 138 -0.29 7.42 -7.33
CA SER A 138 -1.03 6.45 -6.53
C SER A 138 -2.53 6.77 -6.34
N TYR A 139 -2.98 7.98 -6.67
CA TYR A 139 -4.39 8.40 -6.64
C TYR A 139 -5.03 8.52 -8.03
N LEU A 140 -4.30 8.18 -9.09
CA LEU A 140 -4.78 8.29 -10.46
C LEU A 140 -5.31 6.95 -10.96
N ASP A 141 -6.48 6.98 -11.61
CA ASP A 141 -7.02 5.80 -12.26
C ASP A 141 -6.26 5.46 -13.55
N THR A 142 -6.29 4.18 -13.94
CA THR A 142 -5.63 3.71 -15.16
C THR A 142 -6.17 4.32 -16.45
N ALA A 143 -7.42 4.81 -16.45
CA ALA A 143 -8.02 5.56 -17.54
C ALA A 143 -7.51 7.01 -17.65
N GLU A 144 -6.84 7.55 -16.64
CA GLU A 144 -6.27 8.89 -16.67
C GLU A 144 -4.92 8.90 -17.43
N ASP A 145 -4.79 9.69 -18.49
CA ASP A 145 -3.55 9.78 -19.29
C ASP A 145 -2.29 10.05 -18.45
N GLN A 146 -2.43 10.81 -17.36
CA GLN A 146 -1.35 11.12 -16.45
C GLN A 146 -0.83 9.89 -15.69
N HIS A 147 -1.69 8.92 -15.37
CA HIS A 147 -1.28 7.68 -14.71
C HIS A 147 -0.22 6.96 -15.55
N THR A 148 -0.50 6.76 -16.85
CA THR A 148 0.44 6.08 -17.76
C THR A 148 1.77 6.83 -17.85
N ARG A 149 1.74 8.16 -18.01
CA ARG A 149 2.96 8.98 -18.11
C ARG A 149 3.82 8.90 -16.85
N LEU A 150 3.22 9.08 -15.68
CA LEU A 150 3.93 9.04 -14.41
C LEU A 150 4.43 7.64 -14.07
N LYS A 151 3.63 6.60 -14.33
CA LYS A 151 4.04 5.21 -14.11
C LYS A 151 5.22 4.83 -14.99
N SER A 152 5.19 5.18 -16.28
CA SER A 152 6.30 4.95 -17.19
C SER A 152 7.56 5.70 -16.75
N TYR A 153 7.43 6.92 -16.25
CA TYR A 153 8.56 7.67 -15.69
C TYR A 153 9.19 6.96 -14.48
N VAL A 154 8.39 6.51 -13.51
CA VAL A 154 8.87 5.76 -12.34
C VAL A 154 9.54 4.45 -12.74
N GLN A 155 8.96 3.70 -13.67
CA GLN A 155 9.55 2.48 -14.20
C GLN A 155 10.90 2.75 -14.89
N HIS A 156 10.99 3.83 -15.67
CA HIS A 156 12.23 4.24 -16.31
C HIS A 156 13.31 4.59 -15.29
N LEU A 157 12.96 5.31 -14.22
CA LEU A 157 13.87 5.63 -13.13
C LEU A 157 14.43 4.36 -12.47
N PHE A 158 13.60 3.34 -12.25
CA PHE A 158 14.05 2.05 -11.71
C PHE A 158 14.99 1.31 -12.67
N MET A 159 14.64 1.23 -13.96
CA MET A 159 15.48 0.57 -14.97
C MET A 159 16.84 1.26 -15.14
N LEU A 160 16.87 2.59 -15.15
CA LEU A 160 18.09 3.37 -15.29
C LEU A 160 19.08 3.09 -14.15
N ASN A 161 18.55 2.90 -12.95
CA ASN A 161 19.35 2.67 -11.74
C ASN A 161 19.59 1.19 -11.42
N ALA A 162 19.07 0.24 -12.20
CA ALA A 162 19.10 -1.21 -11.93
C ALA A 162 20.48 -1.74 -11.50
N ARG A 163 21.56 -1.23 -12.12
CA ARG A 163 22.95 -1.64 -11.81
C ARG A 163 23.43 -1.22 -10.40
N ARG A 164 22.81 -0.20 -9.81
CA ARG A 164 23.13 0.32 -8.47
C ARG A 164 22.40 -0.42 -7.34
N TRP A 165 21.28 -1.08 -7.62
CA TRP A 165 20.45 -1.72 -6.60
C TRP A 165 21.23 -2.70 -5.70
N LEU A 166 21.89 -3.67 -6.32
CA LEU A 166 22.59 -4.73 -5.57
C LEU A 166 23.82 -4.20 -4.80
N PRO A 167 24.70 -3.35 -5.38
CA PRO A 167 25.78 -2.74 -4.61
C PRO A 167 25.27 -1.87 -3.45
N GLU A 168 24.28 -1.01 -3.67
CA GLU A 168 23.83 -0.04 -2.66
C GLU A 168 23.02 -0.68 -1.53
N ILE A 169 22.21 -1.72 -1.82
CA ILE A 169 21.50 -2.44 -0.75
C ILE A 169 22.48 -3.17 0.17
N ARG A 170 23.52 -3.81 -0.40
CA ARG A 170 24.56 -4.48 0.39
C ARG A 170 25.29 -3.49 1.27
N ARG A 171 25.74 -2.37 0.69
CA ARG A 171 26.41 -1.30 1.43
C ARG A 171 25.53 -0.77 2.57
N ALA A 172 24.26 -0.47 2.31
CA ALA A 172 23.36 0.05 3.34
C ALA A 172 23.12 -0.96 4.48
N VAL A 173 22.97 -2.25 4.16
CA VAL A 173 22.79 -3.31 5.15
C VAL A 173 24.06 -3.52 5.98
N GLU A 174 25.24 -3.58 5.35
CA GLU A 174 26.53 -3.71 6.03
C GLU A 174 26.76 -2.54 7.00
N GLU A 175 26.59 -1.29 6.54
CA GLU A 175 26.71 -0.09 7.38
C GLU A 175 25.72 -0.09 8.56
N THR A 176 24.48 -0.54 8.33
CA THR A 176 23.44 -0.61 9.37
C THR A 176 23.75 -1.69 10.39
N TRP A 177 24.25 -2.84 9.94
CA TRP A 177 24.64 -3.95 10.79
C TRP A 177 25.79 -3.56 11.72
N ASP A 178 26.83 -2.93 11.19
CA ASP A 178 27.98 -2.46 11.98
C ASP A 178 27.54 -1.46 13.06
N LYS A 179 26.62 -0.53 12.71
CA LYS A 179 26.02 0.41 13.68
C LYS A 179 25.25 -0.33 14.78
N LEU A 180 24.41 -1.30 14.42
CA LEU A 180 23.62 -2.07 15.39
C LEU A 180 24.50 -2.87 16.34
N GLN A 181 25.57 -3.51 15.83
CA GLN A 181 26.51 -4.25 16.67
C GLN A 181 27.20 -3.34 17.70
N GLY A 182 27.56 -2.12 17.31
CA GLY A 182 28.17 -1.13 18.22
C GLY A 182 27.22 -0.59 19.30
N GLN A 183 25.91 -0.79 19.15
CA GLN A 183 24.86 -0.28 20.07
C GLN A 183 24.25 -1.37 20.95
N LEU A 184 24.75 -2.62 20.88
CA LEU A 184 24.25 -3.68 21.74
C LEU A 184 24.65 -3.46 23.20
N PRO A 185 23.72 -3.73 24.17
CA PRO A 185 22.41 -4.35 24.00
C PRO A 185 21.23 -3.40 23.70
N GLU A 186 21.40 -2.08 23.73
CA GLU A 186 20.33 -1.08 23.61
C GLU A 186 19.83 -0.80 22.18
N ALA A 187 20.32 -1.56 21.20
CA ALA A 187 20.08 -1.32 19.78
C ALA A 187 18.58 -1.33 19.41
N LYS A 188 18.13 -0.28 18.71
CA LYS A 188 16.76 -0.16 18.17
C LYS A 188 16.72 -0.56 16.70
N ALA A 189 16.45 -1.84 16.44
CA ALA A 189 16.46 -2.41 15.08
C ALA A 189 15.52 -1.70 14.10
N ASN A 190 14.32 -1.27 14.53
CA ASN A 190 13.34 -0.62 13.65
C ASN A 190 13.84 0.74 13.13
N ASP A 191 14.42 1.56 13.99
CA ASP A 191 14.95 2.89 13.61
C ASP A 191 16.13 2.73 12.63
N ALA A 192 17.01 1.77 12.92
CA ALA A 192 18.15 1.45 12.07
C ALA A 192 17.72 0.96 10.68
N PHE A 193 16.66 0.16 10.61
CA PHE A 193 16.11 -0.31 9.33
C PHE A 193 15.50 0.82 8.49
N GLY A 194 14.80 1.77 9.13
CA GLY A 194 14.29 2.96 8.45
C GLY A 194 15.41 3.75 7.76
N SER A 195 16.50 4.02 8.49
CA SER A 195 17.68 4.71 7.95
C SER A 195 18.39 3.89 6.87
N CYS A 196 18.46 2.56 7.01
CA CYS A 196 18.99 1.67 5.99
C CYS A 196 18.26 1.84 4.65
N VAL A 197 16.93 1.75 4.68
CA VAL A 197 16.09 1.88 3.47
C VAL A 197 16.21 3.28 2.87
N PHE A 198 16.21 4.32 3.69
CA PHE A 198 16.35 5.71 3.22
C PHE A 198 17.69 5.95 2.51
N ASN A 199 18.80 5.49 3.11
CA ASN A 199 20.14 5.61 2.53
C ASN A 199 20.25 4.81 1.23
N PHE A 200 19.77 3.56 1.25
CA PHE A 200 19.72 2.70 0.08
C PHE A 200 18.97 3.36 -1.09
N LEU A 201 17.75 3.85 -0.86
CA LEU A 201 16.93 4.46 -1.92
C LEU A 201 17.53 5.78 -2.41
N SER A 202 18.09 6.60 -1.51
CA SER A 202 18.75 7.86 -1.89
C SER A 202 19.96 7.62 -2.79
N ARG A 203 20.83 6.68 -2.42
CA ARG A 203 22.01 6.32 -3.22
C ARG A 203 21.62 5.66 -4.54
N THR A 204 20.63 4.78 -4.51
CA THR A 204 20.20 4.03 -5.70
C THR A 204 19.47 4.92 -6.70
N LEU A 205 18.43 5.65 -6.27
CA LEU A 205 17.55 6.41 -7.16
C LEU A 205 18.11 7.79 -7.51
N LEU A 206 18.77 8.46 -6.55
CA LEU A 206 19.26 9.83 -6.73
C LEU A 206 20.77 9.88 -7.00
N GLY A 207 21.50 8.78 -6.79
CA GLY A 207 22.96 8.75 -6.92
C GLY A 207 23.66 9.63 -5.89
N ARG A 208 23.04 9.85 -4.73
CA ARG A 208 23.53 10.74 -3.66
C ARG A 208 23.45 10.04 -2.31
N ASP A 209 24.51 10.19 -1.52
CA ASP A 209 24.51 9.75 -0.13
C ASP A 209 23.84 10.83 0.74
N PRO A 210 22.73 10.54 1.45
CA PRO A 210 22.07 11.54 2.28
C PRO A 210 22.94 12.03 3.45
N LEU A 211 23.99 11.28 3.79
CA LEU A 211 24.95 11.62 4.85
C LEU A 211 26.12 12.48 4.34
N GLU A 212 26.27 12.67 3.03
CA GLU A 212 27.34 13.52 2.48
C GLU A 212 27.15 14.97 2.98
N PRO A 213 28.20 15.62 3.53
CA PRO A 213 28.13 17.01 3.95
C PRO A 213 27.87 17.95 2.77
N GLY A 214 27.00 18.94 2.97
CA GLY A 214 26.72 19.98 1.97
C GLY A 214 25.28 20.47 2.01
N PRO A 215 24.91 21.41 1.12
CA PRO A 215 23.57 22.01 1.10
C PRO A 215 22.45 21.01 0.74
N ALA A 216 22.80 19.85 0.18
CA ALA A 216 21.86 18.78 -0.16
C ALA A 216 21.84 17.64 0.88
N SER A 217 22.56 17.78 2.00
CA SER A 217 22.62 16.78 3.05
C SER A 217 21.27 16.69 3.76
N VAL A 218 20.78 15.46 3.95
CA VAL A 218 19.58 15.16 4.75
C VAL A 218 19.95 14.61 6.12
N GLY A 219 21.22 14.24 6.31
CA GLY A 219 21.73 13.70 7.57
C GLY A 219 21.08 12.38 7.96
N GLU A 220 21.17 12.04 9.25
CA GLU A 220 20.62 10.79 9.77
C GLU A 220 19.09 10.81 9.97
N GLU A 221 18.45 11.98 9.81
CA GLU A 221 17.02 12.17 10.09
C GLU A 221 16.11 11.90 8.89
N GLY A 222 16.65 11.54 7.72
CA GLY A 222 15.86 11.39 6.49
C GLY A 222 14.66 10.46 6.62
N ALA A 223 14.84 9.30 7.26
CA ALA A 223 13.73 8.37 7.52
C ALA A 223 12.66 8.98 8.46
N SER A 224 13.10 9.71 9.49
CA SER A 224 12.22 10.40 10.44
C SER A 224 11.41 11.52 9.76
N LEU A 225 12.04 12.27 8.85
CA LEU A 225 11.36 13.31 8.06
C LEU A 225 10.25 12.71 7.18
N CYS A 226 10.51 11.57 6.53
CA CYS A 226 9.49 10.85 5.78
C CYS A 226 8.33 10.41 6.68
N LEU A 227 8.62 9.87 7.87
CA LEU A 227 7.60 9.44 8.81
C LEU A 227 6.78 10.61 9.36
N LYS A 228 7.42 11.73 9.70
CA LYS A 228 6.75 12.95 10.16
C LYS A 228 5.75 13.46 9.11
N TRP A 229 6.14 13.43 7.83
CA TRP A 229 5.27 13.80 6.72
C TRP A 229 4.13 12.79 6.48
N LEU A 230 4.40 11.48 6.60
CA LEU A 230 3.45 10.41 6.27
C LEU A 230 2.44 10.13 7.41
N ALA A 231 2.88 10.19 8.66
CA ALA A 231 2.08 9.85 9.84
C ALA A 231 0.69 10.51 9.88
N PRO A 232 0.53 11.84 9.69
CA PRO A 232 -0.80 12.45 9.72
C PRO A 232 -1.72 12.02 8.57
N GLN A 233 -1.16 11.54 7.46
CA GLN A 233 -1.92 11.06 6.31
C GLN A 233 -2.49 9.66 6.57
N LEU A 234 -1.77 8.82 7.33
CA LEU A 234 -2.17 7.46 7.68
C LEU A 234 -2.99 7.37 8.97
N ALA A 235 -2.80 8.32 9.88
CA ALA A 235 -3.43 8.32 11.20
C ALA A 235 -4.95 8.06 11.21
N PRO A 236 -5.75 8.53 10.23
CA PRO A 236 -7.18 8.22 10.19
C PRO A 236 -7.54 6.73 10.02
N GLY A 237 -6.60 5.92 9.51
CA GLY A 237 -6.81 4.53 9.14
C GLY A 237 -6.08 3.51 10.02
N VAL A 238 -5.34 3.95 11.04
CA VAL A 238 -4.50 3.07 11.88
C VAL A 238 -4.66 3.40 13.36
N ASN A 239 -4.50 2.39 14.22
CA ASN A 239 -4.37 2.62 15.66
C ASN A 239 -2.91 2.93 16.01
N LEU A 240 -2.65 4.09 16.63
CA LEU A 240 -1.32 4.58 17.00
C LEU A 240 -0.86 4.14 18.40
N GLY A 241 -1.74 3.49 19.17
CA GLY A 241 -1.46 3.03 20.53
C GLY A 241 -1.51 4.12 21.60
N LEU A 242 -2.12 5.27 21.30
CA LEU A 242 -2.34 6.36 22.26
C LEU A 242 -3.58 6.07 23.12
N PRO A 243 -3.75 6.77 24.25
CA PRO A 243 -4.96 6.64 25.05
C PRO A 243 -6.22 6.89 24.22
N HIS A 244 -7.17 5.94 24.27
CA HIS A 244 -8.38 5.92 23.43
C HIS A 244 -9.05 7.29 23.20
N PRO A 245 -9.41 8.09 24.23
CA PRO A 245 -10.09 9.36 24.01
C PRO A 245 -9.24 10.39 23.26
N LEU A 246 -7.92 10.38 23.49
CA LEU A 246 -7.00 11.28 22.82
C LEU A 246 -6.90 10.93 21.34
N GLU A 247 -6.73 9.65 21.03
CA GLU A 247 -6.56 9.18 19.66
C GLU A 247 -7.83 9.37 18.82
N GLU A 248 -8.99 9.02 19.38
CA GLU A 248 -10.28 9.23 18.71
C GLU A 248 -10.52 10.70 18.37
N LEU A 249 -10.26 11.60 19.32
CA LEU A 249 -10.49 13.03 19.14
C LEU A 249 -9.51 13.65 18.14
N VAL A 250 -8.23 13.29 18.25
CA VAL A 250 -7.14 13.95 17.52
C VAL A 250 -6.97 13.36 16.12
N PHE A 251 -7.06 12.04 15.95
CA PHE A 251 -6.66 11.36 14.71
C PHE A 251 -7.82 10.71 13.96
N HIS A 252 -8.86 10.24 14.66
CA HIS A 252 -9.97 9.53 14.01
C HIS A 252 -11.22 10.37 13.76
N THR A 253 -11.26 11.64 14.20
CA THR A 253 -12.44 12.50 14.02
C THR A 253 -12.34 13.43 12.82
N PHE A 254 -11.19 14.09 12.61
CA PHE A 254 -10.99 15.04 11.51
C PHE A 254 -9.70 14.76 10.75
N PRO A 255 -9.65 15.04 9.44
CA PRO A 255 -8.41 15.09 8.68
C PRO A 255 -7.35 15.97 9.35
N TRP A 256 -6.13 15.46 9.47
CA TRP A 256 -5.03 16.28 9.94
C TRP A 256 -4.60 17.30 8.89
N PRO A 257 -4.42 18.57 9.28
CA PRO A 257 -4.08 19.61 8.32
C PRO A 257 -2.58 19.62 8.00
N TYR A 258 -2.24 19.93 6.75
CA TYR A 258 -0.86 19.93 6.24
C TYR A 258 0.09 20.87 7.01
N TRP A 259 -0.40 21.97 7.59
CA TRP A 259 0.45 22.90 8.33
C TRP A 259 1.13 22.29 9.57
N THR A 260 0.69 21.12 10.03
CA THR A 260 1.32 20.37 11.14
C THR A 260 2.67 19.76 10.79
N VAL A 261 2.99 19.61 9.49
CA VAL A 261 4.24 19.01 8.99
C VAL A 261 5.10 19.97 8.16
N LYS A 262 4.72 21.25 8.14
CA LYS A 262 5.54 22.32 7.54
C LYS A 262 6.79 22.62 8.36
#